data_AF-A0A381RGI1-F1
#
_entry.id   AF-A0A381RGI1-F1
#
_cell.length_a   1.000
_cell.length_b   1.000
_cell.length_c   1.000
_cell.angle_alpha   90.00
_cell.angle_beta   90.00
_cell.angle_gamma   90.00
#
_symmetry.space_group_name_H-M   'P 1'
#
loop_
_entity.id
_entity.type
_entity.pdbx_description
1 polymer ?
#
loop_
_entity_poly.entity_id
_entity_poly.type
_entity_poly.pdbx_seq_one_letter_code
_entity_poly.pdbx_strand_id
1 'polypeptide(L)'
;MRVFSTLILAVFIFGCIRPGTPGPQGEPGSMGPPGPKGEKGEQGSAGQPGKSVSAEMLKNIDAALAAESAKSNESVVGSVAYTFGIAPRITGFVFLTNHGNLYKLENKNPQELGGALEKMGRVASYTNFTVFTRTTYGDDIKQFFSAATADGKIYTSENLTDWELKSTISLQ
;
A
#
# COMPACT_ATOMS: atom_id res chain seq x y z
N MET A 1 -62.45 -67.20 70.07
CA MET A 1 -61.31 -67.64 69.24
C MET A 1 -61.61 -67.18 67.81
N ARG A 2 -60.96 -66.11 67.36
CA ARG A 2 -59.88 -66.12 66.36
C ARG A 2 -60.35 -66.45 64.91
N VAL A 3 -60.44 -65.38 64.09
CA VAL A 3 -59.99 -65.20 62.67
C VAL A 3 -60.46 -66.22 61.61
N PHE A 4 -60.66 -65.98 60.31
CA PHE A 4 -60.40 -64.95 59.28
C PHE A 4 -61.24 -65.50 58.07
N SER A 5 -61.93 -64.77 57.19
CA SER A 5 -61.35 -64.18 55.97
C SER A 5 -62.44 -64.14 54.89
N THR A 6 -62.58 -62.98 54.23
CA THR A 6 -62.94 -62.79 52.80
C THR A 6 -64.30 -63.31 52.28
N LEU A 7 -65.13 -62.61 51.51
CA LEU A 7 -65.06 -61.29 50.87
C LEU A 7 -66.44 -61.10 50.15
N ILE A 8 -67.22 -60.11 50.60
CA ILE A 8 -67.94 -59.06 49.83
C ILE A 8 -68.24 -59.42 48.35
N LEU A 9 -69.47 -59.52 47.83
CA LEU A 9 -70.45 -58.44 47.54
C LEU A 9 -71.71 -59.12 46.91
N ALA A 10 -72.92 -59.04 47.47
CA ALA A 10 -74.01 -58.09 47.14
C ALA A 10 -74.40 -58.02 45.64
N VAL A 11 -75.64 -57.94 45.13
CA VAL A 11 -77.04 -57.94 45.62
C VAL A 11 -77.87 -57.56 44.37
N PHE A 12 -78.98 -58.27 44.12
CA PHE A 12 -80.27 -57.82 43.57
C PHE A 12 -80.47 -57.32 42.10
N ILE A 13 -81.30 -58.10 41.39
CA ILE A 13 -82.56 -57.77 40.66
C ILE A 13 -82.87 -56.30 40.31
N PHE A 14 -83.07 -56.00 39.02
CA PHE A 14 -84.34 -55.56 38.36
C PHE A 14 -84.08 -54.81 37.03
N GLY A 15 -84.79 -55.22 35.98
CA GLY A 15 -85.35 -54.31 34.97
C GLY A 15 -84.44 -53.75 33.85
N CYS A 16 -84.95 -53.87 32.61
CA CYS A 16 -84.98 -52.85 31.54
C CYS A 16 -84.69 -53.44 30.15
N ILE A 17 -85.69 -53.28 29.28
CA ILE A 17 -85.63 -53.31 27.81
C ILE A 17 -84.31 -52.68 27.35
N ARG A 18 -83.59 -53.30 26.39
CA ARG A 18 -82.54 -52.59 25.66
C ARG A 18 -82.70 -52.63 24.15
N PRO A 19 -82.43 -51.51 23.48
CA PRO A 19 -82.73 -51.23 22.09
C PRO A 19 -81.69 -51.88 21.17
N GLY A 20 -82.01 -51.98 19.88
CA GLY A 20 -81.11 -52.50 18.85
C GLY A 20 -79.70 -51.91 18.96
N THR A 21 -78.70 -52.76 18.73
CA THR A 21 -77.30 -52.37 18.64
C THR A 21 -77.17 -51.22 17.63
N PRO A 22 -76.62 -50.05 18.01
CA PRO A 22 -76.26 -49.02 17.05
C PRO A 22 -75.36 -49.63 15.98
N GLY A 23 -75.65 -49.35 14.70
CA GLY A 23 -74.81 -49.80 13.59
C GLY A 23 -73.35 -49.34 13.75
N PRO A 24 -72.40 -50.01 13.07
CA PRO A 24 -70.99 -49.62 13.15
C PRO A 24 -70.85 -48.12 12.85
N GLN A 25 -70.09 -47.42 13.69
CA GLN A 25 -69.79 -46.01 13.49
C GLN A 25 -69.14 -45.84 12.11
N GLY A 26 -69.73 -44.98 11.27
CA GLY A 26 -69.23 -44.73 9.93
C GLY A 26 -67.76 -44.32 9.94
N GLU A 27 -67.03 -44.67 8.88
CA GLU A 27 -65.61 -44.34 8.76
C GLU A 27 -65.38 -42.83 8.99
N PRO A 28 -64.28 -42.44 9.67
CA PRO A 28 -63.94 -41.03 9.84
C PRO A 28 -63.95 -40.32 8.48
N GLY A 29 -64.63 -39.18 8.42
CA GLY A 29 -64.69 -38.37 7.19
C GLY A 29 -63.29 -38.07 6.67
N SER A 30 -63.12 -38.09 5.35
CA SER A 30 -61.84 -37.80 4.69
C SER A 30 -61.28 -36.46 5.17
N MET A 31 -59.96 -36.41 5.41
CA MET A 31 -59.27 -35.16 5.75
C MET A 31 -59.57 -34.10 4.69
N GLY A 32 -59.91 -32.89 5.15
CA GLY A 32 -60.19 -31.77 4.26
C GLY A 32 -58.99 -31.43 3.36
N PRO A 33 -59.22 -30.79 2.20
CA PRO A 33 -58.13 -30.41 1.31
C PRO A 33 -57.16 -29.45 2.02
N PRO A 34 -55.86 -29.49 1.67
CA PRO A 34 -54.89 -28.50 2.17
C PRO A 34 -55.36 -27.07 1.92
N GLY A 35 -55.11 -26.18 2.87
CA GLY A 35 -55.43 -24.76 2.73
C GLY A 35 -54.69 -24.11 1.56
N PRO A 36 -55.21 -22.98 1.03
CA PRO A 36 -54.54 -22.26 -0.04
C PRO A 36 -53.14 -21.80 0.39
N LYS A 37 -52.21 -21.78 -0.56
CA LYS A 37 -50.86 -21.26 -0.35
C LYS A 37 -50.96 -19.77 0.03
N GLY A 38 -50.23 -19.38 1.08
CA GLY A 38 -50.15 -17.98 1.51
C GLY A 38 -49.63 -17.04 0.41
N GLU A 39 -50.05 -15.78 0.47
CA GLU A 39 -49.64 -14.76 -0.49
C GLU A 39 -48.12 -14.54 -0.46
N LYS A 40 -47.57 -14.16 -1.61
CA LYS A 40 -46.14 -13.83 -1.71
C LYS A 40 -45.88 -12.54 -0.93
N GLY A 41 -44.86 -12.56 -0.07
CA GLY A 41 -44.44 -11.37 0.67
C GLY A 41 -44.06 -10.21 -0.25
N GLU A 42 -44.29 -8.99 0.21
CA GLU A 42 -43.96 -7.77 -0.53
C GLU A 42 -42.46 -7.64 -0.78
N GLN A 43 -42.10 -6.98 -1.89
CA GLN A 43 -40.71 -6.68 -2.20
C GLN A 43 -40.16 -5.68 -1.17
N GLY A 44 -38.96 -5.96 -0.64
CA GLY A 44 -38.28 -5.04 0.27
C GLY A 44 -38.03 -3.67 -0.37
N SER A 45 -37.97 -2.63 0.46
CA SER A 45 -37.69 -1.27 0.00
C SER A 45 -36.30 -1.16 -0.63
N ALA A 46 -36.15 -0.21 -1.58
CA ALA A 46 -34.86 0.11 -2.13
C ALA A 46 -33.88 0.55 -1.02
N GLY A 47 -32.63 0.11 -1.09
CA GLY A 47 -31.57 0.55 -0.19
C GLY A 47 -31.32 2.05 -0.29
N GLN A 48 -30.78 2.65 0.77
CA GLN A 48 -30.41 4.07 0.74
C GLN A 48 -29.31 4.34 -0.30
N PRO A 49 -29.31 5.52 -0.95
CA PRO A 49 -28.20 5.95 -1.79
C PRO A 49 -26.87 5.92 -1.02
N GLY A 50 -25.80 5.53 -1.71
CA GLY A 50 -24.44 5.60 -1.16
C GLY A 50 -24.03 7.05 -0.85
N LYS A 51 -23.22 7.24 0.19
CA LYS A 51 -22.64 8.57 0.51
C LYS A 51 -21.53 8.89 -0.49
N SER A 52 -21.61 10.05 -1.13
CA SER A 52 -20.53 10.57 -1.96
C SER A 52 -19.36 11.08 -1.09
N VAL A 53 -18.17 11.15 -1.69
CA VAL A 53 -17.00 11.79 -1.08
C VAL A 53 -17.28 13.29 -0.90
N SER A 54 -16.86 13.86 0.23
CA SER A 54 -17.06 15.28 0.50
C SER A 54 -16.10 16.14 -0.34
N ALA A 55 -16.52 17.36 -0.68
CA ALA A 55 -15.69 18.30 -1.43
C ALA A 55 -14.40 18.65 -0.66
N GLU A 56 -14.46 18.67 0.68
CA GLU A 56 -13.30 18.89 1.55
C GLU A 56 -12.31 17.74 1.46
N MET A 57 -12.79 16.49 1.38
CA MET A 57 -11.92 15.33 1.25
C MET A 57 -11.19 15.35 -0.10
N LEU A 58 -11.88 15.71 -1.18
CA LEU A 58 -11.25 15.90 -2.51
C LEU A 58 -10.19 17.00 -2.46
N LYS A 59 -10.51 18.15 -1.87
CA LYS A 59 -9.55 19.25 -1.69
C LYS A 59 -8.32 18.84 -0.88
N ASN A 60 -8.51 18.05 0.17
CA ASN A 60 -7.40 17.55 0.99
C ASN A 60 -6.52 16.56 0.22
N ILE A 61 -7.11 15.71 -0.63
CA ILE A 61 -6.38 14.81 -1.53
C ILE A 61 -5.57 15.62 -2.54
N ASP A 62 -6.17 16.62 -3.18
CA ASP A 62 -5.49 17.49 -4.15
C ASP A 62 -4.33 18.25 -3.49
N ALA A 63 -4.53 18.77 -2.28
CA ALA A 63 -3.49 19.44 -1.52
C ALA A 63 -2.35 18.49 -1.14
N ALA A 64 -2.64 17.25 -0.75
CA ALA A 64 -1.63 16.24 -0.45
C ALA A 64 -0.82 15.85 -1.70
N LEU A 65 -1.49 15.65 -2.85
CA LEU A 65 -0.84 15.34 -4.12
C LEU A 65 0.02 16.50 -4.61
N ALA A 66 -0.45 17.74 -4.46
CA ALA A 66 0.32 18.94 -4.80
C ALA A 66 1.55 19.08 -3.88
N ALA A 67 1.41 18.81 -2.59
CA ALA A 67 2.52 18.84 -1.64
C ALA A 67 3.58 17.75 -1.91
N GLU A 68 3.15 16.55 -2.28
CA GLU A 68 4.07 15.47 -2.69
C GLU A 68 4.72 15.75 -4.05
N SER A 69 3.98 16.31 -5.00
CA SER A 69 4.54 16.74 -6.30
C SER A 69 5.53 17.91 -6.16
N ALA A 70 5.36 18.73 -5.11
CA ALA A 70 6.27 19.83 -4.79
C ALA A 70 7.55 19.36 -4.07
N LYS A 71 7.56 18.14 -3.48
CA LYS A 71 8.78 17.53 -2.96
C LYS A 71 9.59 17.01 -4.14
N SER A 72 10.73 17.65 -4.39
CA SER A 72 11.69 17.17 -5.38
C SER A 72 12.07 15.72 -5.06
N ASN A 73 11.93 14.80 -6.03
CA ASN A 73 12.46 13.44 -5.94
C ASN A 73 13.99 13.39 -6.13
N GLU A 74 14.64 14.51 -5.84
CA GLU A 74 16.07 14.66 -5.92
C GLU A 74 16.75 14.02 -4.71
N SER A 75 17.74 13.19 -4.97
CA SER A 75 18.53 12.47 -3.97
C SER A 75 19.99 12.49 -4.36
N VAL A 76 20.87 12.44 -3.36
CA VAL A 76 22.33 12.32 -3.59
C VAL A 76 22.63 10.89 -4.02
N VAL A 77 23.29 10.73 -5.17
CA VAL A 77 23.62 9.42 -5.77
C VAL A 77 25.09 9.06 -5.67
N GLY A 78 25.95 10.03 -5.38
CA GLY A 78 27.36 9.76 -5.19
C GLY A 78 28.13 10.96 -4.68
N SER A 79 29.33 10.69 -4.18
CA SER A 79 30.29 11.71 -3.80
C SER A 79 31.70 11.28 -4.14
N VAL A 80 32.55 12.23 -4.49
CA VAL A 80 33.98 11.99 -4.70
C VAL A 80 34.78 13.13 -4.08
N ALA A 81 35.95 12.81 -3.53
CA ALA A 81 36.92 13.84 -3.17
C ALA A 81 37.51 14.45 -4.46
N TYR A 82 38.03 15.67 -4.41
CA TYR A 82 38.80 16.26 -5.51
C TYR A 82 40.05 16.96 -5.00
N THR A 83 41.02 17.14 -5.88
CA THR A 83 42.20 17.96 -5.61
C THR A 83 42.60 18.72 -6.87
N PHE A 84 42.63 20.05 -6.80
CA PHE A 84 43.06 20.92 -7.88
C PHE A 84 44.29 21.74 -7.46
N GLY A 85 45.15 22.06 -8.43
CA GLY A 85 46.37 22.83 -8.20
C GLY A 85 47.51 22.00 -7.58
N ILE A 86 48.74 22.52 -7.68
CA ILE A 86 49.95 21.84 -7.18
C ILE A 86 50.31 22.35 -5.78
N ALA A 87 50.36 23.69 -5.61
CA ALA A 87 50.56 24.36 -4.33
C ALA A 87 50.11 25.85 -4.41
N PRO A 88 49.23 26.34 -3.51
CA PRO A 88 48.44 25.55 -2.57
C PRO A 88 47.41 24.69 -3.29
N ARG A 89 47.13 23.50 -2.75
CA ARG A 89 46.13 22.58 -3.30
C ARG A 89 44.73 22.98 -2.81
N ILE A 90 43.78 23.04 -3.72
CA ILE A 90 42.36 23.18 -3.42
C ILE A 90 41.78 21.77 -3.33
N THR A 91 41.27 21.39 -2.17
CA THR A 91 40.76 20.04 -1.90
C THR A 91 39.34 20.13 -1.38
N GLY A 92 38.58 19.05 -1.53
CA GLY A 92 37.22 19.01 -1.01
C GLY A 92 36.47 17.78 -1.50
N PHE A 93 35.16 17.82 -1.33
CA PHE A 93 34.23 16.81 -1.82
C PHE A 93 33.24 17.45 -2.77
N VAL A 94 32.85 16.69 -3.78
CA VAL A 94 31.72 17.03 -4.65
C VAL A 94 30.69 15.93 -4.57
N PHE A 95 29.42 16.33 -4.50
CA PHE A 95 28.26 15.46 -4.41
C PHE A 95 27.43 15.63 -5.67
N LEU A 96 26.96 14.51 -6.24
CA LEU A 96 26.06 14.47 -7.38
C LEU A 96 24.68 14.02 -6.93
N THR A 97 23.65 14.69 -7.41
CA THR A 97 22.26 14.22 -7.26
C THR A 97 21.79 13.46 -8.50
N ASN A 98 20.72 12.67 -8.38
CA ASN A 98 20.08 12.04 -9.55
C ASN A 98 19.61 13.06 -10.59
N HIS A 99 19.33 14.30 -10.17
CA HIS A 99 19.02 15.44 -11.05
C HIS A 99 20.25 16.03 -11.74
N GLY A 100 21.43 15.47 -11.52
CA GLY A 100 22.66 15.95 -12.12
C GLY A 100 23.21 17.20 -11.46
N ASN A 101 22.59 17.71 -10.38
CA ASN A 101 23.10 18.88 -9.68
C ASN A 101 24.37 18.52 -8.90
N LEU A 102 25.35 19.41 -8.96
CA LEU A 102 26.62 19.29 -8.28
C LEU A 102 26.68 20.25 -7.10
N TYR A 103 27.10 19.72 -5.95
CA TYR A 103 27.34 20.49 -4.74
C TYR A 103 28.75 20.24 -4.25
N LYS A 104 29.51 21.29 -3.94
CA LYS A 104 30.87 21.17 -3.44
C LYS A 104 30.95 21.54 -1.96
N LEU A 105 31.73 20.78 -1.22
CA LEU A 105 32.22 21.12 0.12
C LEU A 105 33.73 21.28 0.02
N GLU A 106 34.17 22.51 -0.12
CA GLU A 106 35.58 22.85 -0.25
C GLU A 106 36.26 22.91 1.12
N ASN A 107 37.48 22.42 1.23
CA ASN A 107 38.26 22.52 2.46
C ASN A 107 38.80 23.94 2.62
N LYS A 108 38.83 24.44 3.86
CA LYS A 108 39.46 25.73 4.17
C LYS A 108 40.98 25.68 3.94
N ASN A 109 41.59 24.54 4.20
CA ASN A 109 42.97 24.20 3.88
C ASN A 109 43.13 22.66 3.85
N PRO A 110 44.28 22.10 3.44
CA PRO A 110 44.46 20.65 3.37
C PRO A 110 44.27 19.87 4.68
N GLN A 111 44.18 20.54 5.83
CA GLN A 111 44.03 19.94 7.17
C GLN A 111 42.68 20.29 7.83
N GLU A 112 41.87 21.18 7.25
CA GLU A 112 40.65 21.70 7.86
C GLU A 112 39.51 21.73 6.83
N LEU A 113 38.40 21.07 7.14
CA LEU A 113 37.19 21.11 6.32
C LEU A 113 36.61 22.53 6.27
N GLY A 114 36.00 22.90 5.14
CA GLY A 114 35.20 24.11 5.07
C GLY A 114 33.82 23.91 5.71
N GLY A 115 33.09 25.02 5.88
CA GLY A 115 31.80 25.02 6.57
C GLY A 115 30.57 25.09 5.66
N ALA A 116 30.75 25.31 4.35
CA ALA A 116 29.65 25.59 3.43
C ALA A 116 29.57 24.55 2.30
N LEU A 117 28.36 24.04 2.08
CA LEU A 117 28.02 23.26 0.90
C LEU A 117 27.47 24.22 -0.17
N GLU A 118 28.19 24.36 -1.28
CA GLU A 118 27.86 25.31 -2.34
C GLU A 118 27.35 24.57 -3.58
N LYS A 119 26.27 25.08 -4.19
CA LYS A 119 25.83 24.56 -5.49
C LYS A 119 26.78 25.04 -6.58
N MET A 120 27.40 24.09 -7.27
CA MET A 120 28.50 24.33 -8.19
C MET A 120 28.03 24.35 -9.65
N GLY A 121 27.04 23.53 -10.00
CA GLY A 121 26.53 23.45 -11.35
C GLY A 121 25.64 22.24 -11.57
N ARG A 122 25.56 21.80 -12.81
CA ARG A 122 24.80 20.61 -13.22
C ARG A 122 25.56 19.88 -14.33
N VAL A 123 25.61 18.55 -14.27
CA VAL A 123 26.24 17.70 -15.30
C VAL A 123 25.50 17.81 -16.63
N ALA A 124 24.19 17.56 -16.62
CA ALA A 124 23.29 17.69 -17.76
C ALA A 124 21.82 17.72 -17.29
N SER A 125 20.90 18.08 -18.18
CA SER A 125 19.46 18.21 -17.90
C SER A 125 18.72 16.87 -17.84
N TYR A 126 19.18 15.95 -16.99
CA TYR A 126 18.55 14.65 -16.72
C TYR A 126 18.26 14.45 -15.23
N THR A 127 17.38 13.51 -14.90
CA THR A 127 16.91 13.24 -13.53
C THR A 127 17.14 11.80 -13.05
N ASN A 128 17.97 11.06 -13.77
CA ASN A 128 18.26 9.65 -13.57
C ASN A 128 19.76 9.35 -13.46
N PHE A 129 20.58 10.29 -12.99
CA PHE A 129 21.98 9.99 -12.67
C PHE A 129 22.06 8.95 -11.55
N THR A 130 22.98 8.00 -11.66
CA THR A 130 23.14 6.90 -10.69
C THR A 130 24.58 6.61 -10.34
N VAL A 131 25.53 7.11 -11.14
CA VAL A 131 26.96 6.88 -10.95
C VAL A 131 27.68 8.20 -10.90
N PHE A 132 28.61 8.34 -9.94
CA PHE A 132 29.56 9.44 -9.89
C PHE A 132 30.91 8.94 -9.41
N THR A 133 31.95 9.17 -10.20
CA THR A 133 33.29 8.61 -9.98
C THR A 133 34.36 9.59 -10.40
N ARG A 134 35.59 9.33 -9.96
CA ARG A 134 36.78 10.10 -10.30
C ARG A 134 37.97 9.17 -10.49
N THR A 135 38.86 9.49 -11.42
CA THR A 135 40.16 8.82 -11.56
C THR A 135 41.13 9.22 -10.44
N THR A 136 42.25 8.51 -10.32
CA THR A 136 43.33 8.89 -9.40
C THR A 136 43.93 10.25 -9.76
N TYR A 137 44.39 10.99 -8.76
CA TYR A 137 45.12 12.24 -8.90
C TYR A 137 46.58 12.06 -8.44
N GLY A 138 47.54 12.68 -9.13
CA GLY A 138 48.95 12.63 -8.79
C GLY A 138 49.75 13.69 -9.55
N ASP A 139 51.05 13.79 -9.28
CA ASP A 139 51.89 14.89 -9.78
C ASP A 139 51.94 14.96 -11.33
N ASP A 140 51.88 13.80 -12.01
CA ASP A 140 51.81 13.70 -13.48
C ASP A 140 50.46 13.16 -13.99
N ILE A 141 49.45 13.04 -13.12
CA ILE A 141 48.17 12.42 -13.46
C ILE A 141 47.02 13.39 -13.19
N LYS A 142 46.37 13.83 -14.27
CA LYS A 142 45.12 14.58 -14.21
C LYS A 142 44.01 13.72 -13.61
N GLN A 143 43.22 14.32 -12.73
CA GLN A 143 41.95 13.73 -12.33
C GLN A 143 40.89 14.02 -13.41
N PHE A 144 40.04 13.04 -13.65
CA PHE A 144 38.85 13.15 -14.47
C PHE A 144 37.66 12.69 -13.65
N PHE A 145 36.55 13.36 -13.84
CA PHE A 145 35.27 13.02 -13.24
C PHE A 145 34.41 12.35 -14.28
N SER A 146 33.64 11.35 -13.85
CA SER A 146 32.69 10.64 -14.70
C SER A 146 31.37 10.48 -13.97
N ALA A 147 30.28 10.83 -14.64
CA ALA A 147 28.92 10.64 -14.17
C ALA A 147 28.14 9.83 -15.20
N ALA A 148 27.29 8.91 -14.76
CA ALA A 148 26.45 8.14 -15.67
C ALA A 148 24.99 8.12 -15.24
N THR A 149 24.12 8.08 -16.24
CA THR A 149 22.68 7.94 -16.07
C THR A 149 22.27 6.47 -16.07
N ALA A 150 21.11 6.17 -15.49
CA ALA A 150 20.52 4.83 -15.45
C ALA A 150 20.26 4.25 -16.84
N ASP A 151 20.09 5.10 -17.86
CA ASP A 151 19.91 4.71 -19.27
C ASP A 151 21.24 4.69 -20.06
N GLY A 152 22.39 4.70 -19.37
CA GLY A 152 23.69 4.39 -19.94
C GLY A 152 24.46 5.55 -20.56
N LYS A 153 24.01 6.80 -20.44
CA LYS A 153 24.78 7.97 -20.92
C LYS A 153 25.94 8.24 -19.97
N ILE A 154 27.13 8.43 -20.51
CA ILE A 154 28.36 8.67 -19.75
C ILE A 154 28.86 10.08 -20.03
N TYR A 155 28.97 10.88 -18.99
CA TYR A 155 29.49 12.23 -19.03
C TYR A 155 30.85 12.29 -18.36
N THR A 156 31.76 13.09 -18.90
CA THR A 156 33.09 13.31 -18.31
C THR A 156 33.42 14.78 -18.17
N SER A 157 34.25 15.11 -17.18
CA SER A 157 34.74 16.47 -16.95
C SER A 157 36.15 16.45 -16.35
N GLU A 158 36.99 17.42 -16.71
CA GLU A 158 38.30 17.65 -16.06
C GLU A 158 38.21 18.57 -14.83
N ASN A 159 37.19 19.43 -14.78
CA ASN A 159 37.16 20.60 -13.90
C ASN A 159 35.84 20.77 -13.13
N LEU A 160 34.91 19.80 -13.25
CA LEU A 160 33.57 19.80 -12.67
C LEU A 160 32.60 20.86 -13.25
N THR A 161 33.06 21.82 -14.04
CA THR A 161 32.24 22.83 -14.73
C THR A 161 31.81 22.37 -16.11
N ASP A 162 32.77 21.87 -16.89
CA ASP A 162 32.57 21.58 -18.29
C ASP A 162 32.36 20.08 -18.46
N TRP A 163 31.14 19.71 -18.81
CA TRP A 163 30.72 18.32 -18.96
C TRP A 163 30.43 17.99 -20.42
N GLU A 164 31.02 16.90 -20.89
CA GLU A 164 30.82 16.38 -22.24
C GLU A 164 30.17 15.00 -22.16
N LEU A 165 29.16 14.74 -23.00
CA LEU A 165 28.66 13.38 -23.24
C LEU A 165 29.73 12.60 -23.98
N LYS A 166 30.38 11.65 -23.32
CA LYS A 166 31.48 10.89 -23.89
C LYS A 166 31.03 9.69 -24.71
N SER A 167 30.01 8.97 -24.22
CA SER A 167 29.47 7.78 -24.88
C SER A 167 28.09 7.42 -24.30
N THR A 168 27.42 6.46 -24.92
CA THR A 168 26.18 5.85 -24.42
C THR A 168 26.28 4.34 -24.50
N ILE A 169 26.06 3.66 -23.38
CA ILE A 169 25.95 2.20 -23.32
C ILE A 169 24.52 1.79 -23.72
N SER A 170 24.39 0.86 -24.65
CA SER A 170 23.12 0.20 -24.95
C SER A 170 22.82 -0.86 -23.89
N LEU A 171 22.00 -0.51 -22.91
CA LEU A 171 21.54 -1.42 -21.85
C LEU A 171 20.41 -2.32 -22.38
N GLN A 172 20.37 -3.58 -21.95
CA GLN A 172 19.36 -4.58 -22.34
C GLN A 172 18.28 -4.74 -21.28
#